data_AF-A0A8B3NPA8-F1
#
_entry.id   AF-A0A8B3NPA8-F1
#
_cell.length_a   1.000
_cell.length_b   1.000
_cell.length_c   1.000
_cell.angle_alpha   90.00
_cell.angle_beta   90.00
_cell.angle_gamma   90.00
#
_symmetry.space_group_name_H-M   'P 1'
#
loop_
_entity.id
_entity.type
_entity.pdbx_description
1 polymer ?
#
loop_
_entity_poly.entity_id
_entity_poly.type
_entity_poly.pdbx_seq_one_letter_code
_entity_poly.pdbx_strand_id
1 'polypeptide(L)' 'GLPLAAIDGRPDPVEARALRVDVVAFSGTPEAARIVRKVIADRAGPIVPLVSEVLNPAAYAHERAVCVDTTAAGG' A
#
# COMPACT_ATOMS: atom_id res chain seq x y z
N GLY A 1 6.99 -11.59 -12.09
CA GLY A 1 5.95 -10.74 -11.46
C GLY A 1 6.46 -10.24 -10.13
N LEU A 2 5.82 -9.22 -9.55
CA LEU A 2 6.16 -8.74 -8.20
C LEU A 2 5.74 -9.80 -7.15
N PRO A 3 6.50 -9.98 -6.04
CA PRO A 3 6.21 -10.96 -5.01
C PRO A 3 5.10 -10.47 -4.06
N LEU A 4 3.89 -10.28 -4.60
CA LEU A 4 2.75 -9.74 -3.89
C LEU A 4 1.77 -10.85 -3.48
N ALA A 5 1.28 -10.76 -2.25
CA ALA A 5 0.06 -11.45 -1.83
C ALA A 5 -1.09 -10.44 -1.93
N ALA A 6 -2.11 -10.76 -2.72
CA ALA A 6 -3.27 -9.91 -2.93
C ALA A 6 -4.53 -10.56 -2.37
N ILE A 7 -5.38 -9.74 -1.75
CA ILE A 7 -6.76 -10.08 -1.44
C ILE A 7 -7.59 -9.33 -2.47
N ASP A 8 -8.20 -10.06 -3.40
CA ASP A 8 -9.14 -9.49 -4.35
C ASP A 8 -10.56 -9.53 -3.78
N GLY A 9 -11.31 -8.46 -3.96
CA GLY A 9 -12.67 -8.34 -3.48
C GLY A 9 -13.03 -6.95 -2.96
N ARG A 10 -14.30 -6.82 -2.58
CA ARG A 10 -14.87 -5.60 -2.03
C ARG A 10 -15.16 -5.83 -0.55
N PRO A 11 -14.19 -5.59 0.35
CA PRO A 11 -14.40 -5.85 1.77
C PRO A 11 -15.47 -4.90 2.30
N ASP A 12 -16.26 -5.39 3.25
CA ASP A 12 -17.14 -4.52 4.03
C ASP A 12 -16.28 -3.43 4.71
N PRO A 13 -16.74 -2.17 4.77
CA PRO A 13 -16.02 -1.07 5.40
C PRO A 13 -15.53 -1.33 6.84
N VAL A 14 -16.23 -2.15 7.60
CA VAL A 14 -15.87 -2.53 8.97
C VAL A 14 -14.76 -3.58 8.96
N GLU A 15 -14.87 -4.59 8.10
CA GLU A 15 -13.87 -5.65 7.95
C GLU A 15 -12.56 -5.14 7.34
N ALA A 16 -12.66 -4.22 6.39
CA ALA A 16 -11.51 -3.59 5.72
C ALA A 16 -10.56 -2.92 6.72
N ARG A 17 -11.07 -2.47 7.88
CA ARG A 17 -10.24 -1.85 8.91
C ARG A 17 -9.33 -2.85 9.62
N ALA A 18 -9.79 -4.08 9.78
CA ALA A 18 -9.04 -5.13 10.44
C ALA A 18 -7.95 -5.74 9.54
N LEU A 19 -8.05 -5.54 8.22
CA LEU A 19 -7.07 -6.06 7.26
C LEU A 19 -5.70 -5.42 7.51
N ARG A 20 -4.68 -6.28 7.67
CA ARG A 20 -3.27 -5.88 7.75
C ARG A 20 -2.69 -5.92 6.34
N VAL A 21 -2.79 -4.79 5.65
CA VAL A 21 -2.28 -4.60 4.29
C VAL A 21 -1.35 -3.40 4.25
N ASP A 22 -0.35 -3.47 3.38
CA ASP A 22 0.63 -2.40 3.16
C ASP A 22 0.17 -1.39 2.11
N VAL A 23 -0.81 -1.75 1.27
CA VAL A 23 -1.37 -0.92 0.20
C VAL A 23 -2.83 -1.31 -0.08
N VAL A 24 -3.65 -0.35 -0.49
CA VAL A 24 -4.99 -0.60 -1.06
C VAL A 24 -5.04 -0.05 -2.47
N ALA A 25 -5.44 -0.89 -3.42
CA ALA A 25 -5.69 -0.49 -4.80
C ALA A 25 -7.20 -0.28 -5.01
N PHE A 26 -7.59 0.88 -5.52
CA PHE A 26 -8.97 1.16 -5.89
C PHE A 26 -9.05 2.14 -7.05
N SER A 27 -9.55 1.66 -8.19
CA SER A 27 -9.87 2.49 -9.35
C SER A 27 -11.39 2.44 -9.59
N GLY A 28 -12.06 3.57 -9.42
CA GLY A 28 -13.52 3.67 -9.48
C GLY A 28 -13.99 5.11 -9.40
N THR A 29 -15.27 5.32 -9.07
CA THR A 29 -15.83 6.68 -9.04
C THR A 29 -15.23 7.52 -7.89
N PRO A 30 -15.20 8.86 -8.02
CA PRO A 30 -14.74 9.75 -6.95
C PRO A 30 -15.48 9.56 -5.61
N GLU A 31 -16.77 9.27 -5.67
CA GLU A 31 -17.62 9.04 -4.50
C GLU A 31 -17.18 7.77 -3.76
N ALA A 32 -16.99 6.68 -4.51
CA ALA A 32 -16.52 5.42 -3.94
C ALA A 32 -15.08 5.54 -3.41
N ALA A 33 -14.19 6.23 -4.13
CA ALA A 33 -12.83 6.49 -3.69
C ALA A 33 -12.79 7.28 -2.37
N ARG A 34 -13.71 8.25 -2.20
CA ARG A 34 -13.86 9.00 -0.94
C ARG A 34 -14.27 8.10 0.22
N ILE A 35 -15.18 7.15 -0.01
CA ILE A 35 -15.60 6.17 1.01
C ILE A 35 -14.41 5.28 1.39
N VAL A 36 -13.71 4.71 0.41
CA VAL A 36 -12.54 3.86 0.64
C VAL A 36 -11.46 4.61 1.42
N ARG A 37 -11.17 5.86 1.04
CA ARG A 37 -10.21 6.71 1.76
C ARG A 37 -10.58 6.89 3.23
N LYS A 38 -11.84 7.18 3.55
CA LYS A 38 -12.31 7.33 4.94
C LYS A 38 -12.16 6.04 5.74
N VAL A 39 -12.52 4.91 5.14
CA VAL A 39 -12.43 3.60 5.78
C VAL A 39 -10.98 3.25 6.14
N ILE A 40 -10.05 3.44 5.20
CA ILE A 40 -8.63 3.15 5.42
C ILE A 40 -8.03 4.12 6.44
N ALA A 41 -8.41 5.40 6.40
CA ALA A 41 -7.88 6.43 7.29
C ALA A 41 -8.21 6.17 8.77
N ASP A 42 -9.33 5.51 9.05
CA ASP A 42 -9.72 5.20 10.42
C ASP A 42 -9.11 3.88 10.95
N ARG A 43 -8.18 3.25 10.21
CA ARG A 43 -7.43 2.09 10.69
C ARG A 43 -6.43 2.50 11.76
N ALA A 44 -6.21 1.59 12.71
CA ALA A 44 -5.08 1.72 13.63
C ALA A 44 -3.77 1.30 12.93
N GLY A 45 -2.67 2.00 13.25
CA GLY A 45 -1.34 1.69 12.74
C GLY A 45 -0.85 2.68 11.67
N PRO A 46 0.11 2.26 10.81
CA PRO A 46 0.66 3.11 9.76
C PRO A 46 -0.38 3.56 8.74
N ILE A 47 -0.15 4.74 8.15
CA ILE A 47 -0.93 5.23 7.01
C ILE A 47 -0.67 4.30 5.83
N VAL A 48 -1.75 3.77 5.26
CA VAL A 48 -1.68 2.89 4.09
C VAL A 48 -1.96 3.69 2.82
N PRO A 49 -1.11 3.57 1.77
CA PRO A 49 -1.35 4.21 0.49
C PRO A 49 -2.63 3.69 -0.18
N LEU A 50 -3.35 4.61 -0.83
CA LEU A 50 -4.48 4.31 -1.71
C LEU A 50 -4.06 4.56 -3.16
N VAL A 51 -3.79 3.50 -3.92
CA VAL A 51 -3.38 3.56 -5.33
C VAL A 51 -4.62 3.59 -6.20
N SER A 52 -4.74 4.61 -7.05
CA SER A 52 -5.92 4.84 -7.91
C SER A 52 -5.66 4.60 -9.39
N GLU A 53 -4.39 4.60 -9.75
CA GLU A 53 -3.87 4.38 -11.08
C GLU A 53 -4.12 2.94 -11.51
N VAL A 54 -4.70 2.77 -12.69
CA VAL A 54 -4.99 1.45 -13.27
C VAL A 54 -3.70 0.67 -13.54
N LEU A 55 -2.62 1.36 -13.89
CA LEU A 55 -1.32 0.78 -14.22
C LEU A 55 -0.19 1.56 -13.53
N ASN A 56 0.17 1.13 -12.32
CA ASN A 56 1.37 1.61 -11.62
C ASN A 56 2.02 0.47 -10.83
N PRO A 57 2.80 -0.42 -11.47
CA PRO A 57 3.46 -1.54 -10.77
C PRO A 57 4.42 -1.09 -9.67
N ALA A 58 5.06 0.08 -9.82
CA ALA A 58 6.02 0.60 -8.85
C ALA A 58 5.37 0.88 -7.48
N ALA A 59 4.08 1.25 -7.45
CA ALA A 59 3.34 1.49 -6.22
C ALA A 59 3.17 0.25 -5.32
N TYR A 60 3.48 -0.94 -5.84
CA TYR A 60 3.42 -2.21 -5.10
C TYR A 60 4.82 -2.74 -4.75
N ALA A 61 5.89 -2.01 -5.05
CA ALA A 61 7.24 -2.39 -4.67
C ALA A 61 7.68 -1.63 -3.41
N HIS A 62 8.35 -2.33 -2.49
CA HIS A 62 9.07 -1.66 -1.40
C HIS A 62 10.46 -1.25 -1.87
N GLU A 63 10.75 0.04 -1.79
CA GLU A 63 12.10 0.55 -1.98
C GLU A 63 12.95 0.27 -0.74
N ARG A 64 14.21 -0.14 -0.96
CA ARG A 64 15.20 -0.33 0.10
C ARG A 64 16.51 0.28 -0.36
N ALA A 65 17.05 1.20 0.43
CA ALA A 65 18.37 1.78 0.20
C ALA A 65 19.35 1.21 1.22
N VAL A 66 20.54 0.85 0.76
CA VAL A 66 21.65 0.40 1.61
C VAL A 66 22.86 1.21 1.21
N CYS A 67 23.49 1.86 2.18
CA CYS A 67 24.79 2.50 2.01
C CYS A 67 25.83 1.62 2.69
N VAL A 68 26.87 1.23 1.95
CA VAL A 68 28.00 0.47 2.48
C VAL A 68 29.20 1.39 2.46
N ASP A 69 29.77 1.63 3.63
CA ASP A 69 31.08 2.29 3.73
C ASP A 69 32.16 1.29 3.31
N THR A 70 32.61 1.41 2.06
CA THR A 70 33.68 0.57 1.53
C THR A 70 35.05 0.95 2.08
N THR A 71 35.19 2.11 2.73
CA THR A 71 36.46 2.56 3.34
C THR A 71 36.65 2.05 4.77
N ALA A 72 35.63 1.39 5.34
CA ALA A 72 35.65 0.89 6.72
C ALA A 72 36.79 -0.10 7.04
N ALA A 73 37.40 -0.73 6.02
CA ALA A 73 38.56 -1.61 6.17
C ALA A 73 39.91 -0.88 6.26
N GLY A 74 39.94 0.46 6.16
CA GLY A 74 41.14 1.27 6.30
C GLY A 74 41.72 1.85 5.00
N GLY A 75 40.92 1.94 3.93
CA GLY A 75 41.30 2.54 2.64
C GLY A 75 40.46 2.05 1.48
#